data_AF-A0A2P8AUH3-F1
#
_entry.id   AF-A0A2P8AUH3-F1
#
_cell.length_a   1.000
_cell.length_b   1.000
_cell.length_c   1.000
_cell.angle_alpha   90.00
_cell.angle_beta   90.00
_cell.angle_gamma   90.00
#
_symmetry.space_group_name_H-M   'P 1'
#
loop_
_entity.id
_entity.type
_entity.pdbx_description
1 polymer ?
#
loop_
_entity_poly.entity_id
_entity_poly.type
_entity_poly.pdbx_seq_one_letter_code
_entity_poly.pdbx_strand_id
1 'polypeptide(L)'
;MPAPHVTPRRPGDQEPARAAQQRAEHRWIVAPGLLDRYLARTGYNSQQTGRPTGHDRPNNLWHPLDGPGGHDYGARGEFTGRSHSHSPQAWLSRHRLLAAAGLGATAAGLAAWLPQ
;
A
#
# COMPACT_ATOMS: atom_id res chain seq x y z
N MET A 1 43.87 -10.87 29.52
CA MET A 1 42.40 -10.61 29.54
C MET A 1 41.68 -11.93 29.33
N PRO A 2 40.92 -12.45 30.31
CA PRO A 2 40.07 -13.63 30.10
C PRO A 2 38.82 -13.23 29.31
N ALA A 3 38.43 -14.06 28.34
CA ALA A 3 37.22 -13.84 27.55
C ALA A 3 35.96 -14.02 28.42
N PRO A 4 34.88 -13.25 28.18
CA PRO A 4 33.65 -13.39 28.96
C PRO A 4 33.03 -14.77 28.74
N HIS A 5 32.75 -15.46 29.84
CA HIS A 5 32.06 -16.74 29.85
C HIS A 5 30.59 -16.50 29.47
N VAL A 6 30.20 -16.83 28.24
CA VAL A 6 28.80 -16.78 27.82
C VAL A 6 28.13 -18.07 28.29
N THR A 7 27.35 -17.99 29.36
CA THR A 7 26.52 -19.12 29.80
C THR A 7 25.43 -19.38 28.75
N PRO A 8 25.33 -20.59 28.19
CA PRO A 8 24.28 -20.90 27.22
C PRO A 8 22.91 -20.77 27.89
N ARG A 9 22.01 -19.97 27.30
CA ARG A 9 20.62 -19.86 27.75
C ARG A 9 19.96 -21.24 27.72
N ARG A 10 19.21 -21.59 28.77
CA ARG A 10 18.49 -22.86 28.82
C ARG A 10 17.38 -22.84 27.76
N PRO A 11 17.11 -23.96 27.07
CA PRO A 11 16.09 -24.03 26.01
C PRO A 11 14.70 -23.49 26.41
N GLY A 12 14.32 -23.60 27.69
CA GLY A 12 13.04 -23.10 28.23
C GLY A 12 12.94 -21.58 28.39
N ASP A 13 14.07 -20.85 28.44
CA ASP A 13 14.07 -19.39 28.63
C ASP A 13 13.58 -18.64 27.37
N GLN A 14 13.43 -19.33 26.23
CA GLN A 14 12.94 -18.77 24.96
C GLN A 14 11.49 -19.14 24.64
N GLU A 15 10.89 -20.07 25.38
CA GLU A 15 9.56 -20.62 25.09
C GLU A 15 8.43 -19.58 25.14
N PRO A 16 8.32 -18.69 26.16
CA PRO A 16 7.25 -17.69 26.20
C PRO A 16 7.41 -16.62 25.11
N ALA A 17 8.66 -16.27 24.75
CA ALA A 17 8.95 -15.30 23.69
C ALA A 17 8.58 -15.85 22.30
N ARG A 18 8.89 -17.12 22.03
CA ARG A 18 8.51 -17.80 20.77
C ARG A 18 6.99 -17.97 20.64
N ALA A 19 6.30 -18.32 21.72
CA ALA A 19 4.85 -18.43 21.72
C ALA A 19 4.14 -17.09 21.47
N ALA A 20 4.67 -15.99 22.03
CA ALA A 20 4.17 -14.64 21.77
C ALA A 20 4.44 -14.17 20.33
N GLN A 21 5.62 -14.49 19.78
CA GLN A 21 5.93 -14.23 18.37
C GLN A 21 4.97 -15.00 17.46
N GLN A 22 4.85 -16.33 17.61
CA GLN A 22 3.95 -17.17 16.81
C GLN A 22 2.50 -16.65 16.79
N ARG A 23 1.93 -16.24 17.93
CA ARG A 23 0.58 -15.63 18.00
C ARG A 23 0.46 -14.32 17.22
N ALA A 24 1.53 -13.53 17.16
CA ALA A 24 1.57 -12.31 16.36
C ALA A 24 1.62 -12.64 14.86
N GLU A 25 2.29 -13.71 14.42
CA GLU A 25 2.49 -14.04 12.99
C GLU A 25 1.19 -14.39 12.27
N HIS A 26 0.24 -15.04 12.95
CA HIS A 26 -1.04 -15.43 12.35
C HIS A 26 -1.92 -14.26 11.91
N ARG A 27 -1.78 -13.08 12.56
CA ARG A 27 -2.65 -11.91 12.29
C ARG A 27 -2.31 -11.19 11.00
N TRP A 28 -1.08 -11.33 10.49
CA TRP A 28 -0.62 -10.61 9.29
C TRP A 28 -0.84 -11.38 8.00
N ILE A 29 -1.26 -12.65 8.05
CA ILE A 29 -1.52 -13.49 6.86
C ILE A 29 -2.93 -13.27 6.29
N VAL A 30 -3.88 -12.84 7.14
CA VAL A 30 -5.28 -12.62 6.73
C VAL A 30 -5.39 -11.44 5.76
N ALA A 31 -4.71 -10.32 6.05
CA ALA A 31 -4.75 -9.14 5.20
C ALA A 31 -4.25 -9.38 3.76
N PRO A 32 -3.06 -9.96 3.51
CA PRO A 32 -2.61 -10.25 2.15
C PRO A 32 -3.51 -11.28 1.45
N GLY A 33 -3.99 -12.32 2.15
CA GLY A 33 -4.91 -13.30 1.53
C GLY A 33 -6.25 -12.71 1.08
N LEU A 34 -6.82 -11.77 1.85
CA LEU A 34 -8.03 -11.04 1.46
C LEU A 34 -7.76 -10.09 0.30
N LEU A 35 -6.62 -9.40 0.32
CA LEU A 35 -6.18 -8.54 -0.78
C LEU A 35 -6.01 -9.34 -2.07
N ASP A 36 -5.32 -10.48 -2.02
CA ASP A 36 -5.09 -11.35 -3.18
C ASP A 36 -6.41 -11.85 -3.76
N ARG A 37 -7.37 -12.27 -2.93
CA ARG A 37 -8.70 -12.70 -3.40
C ARG A 37 -9.49 -11.56 -4.04
N TYR A 38 -9.38 -10.35 -3.48
CA TYR A 38 -10.02 -9.17 -4.05
C TYR A 38 -9.40 -8.81 -5.41
N LEU A 39 -8.07 -8.78 -5.49
CA LEU A 39 -7.34 -8.50 -6.72
C LEU A 39 -7.57 -9.56 -7.79
N ALA A 40 -7.62 -10.84 -7.42
CA ALA A 40 -7.94 -11.93 -8.36
C ALA A 40 -9.36 -11.78 -8.94
N ARG A 41 -10.32 -11.30 -8.14
CA ARG A 41 -11.70 -11.12 -8.58
C ARG A 41 -11.90 -9.85 -9.43
N THR A 42 -11.22 -8.78 -9.08
CA THR A 42 -11.54 -7.43 -9.59
C THR A 42 -10.43 -6.82 -10.45
N GLY A 43 -9.17 -7.17 -10.19
CA GLY A 43 -8.02 -6.52 -10.79
C GLY A 43 -8.00 -6.67 -12.30
N TYR A 44 -8.07 -7.90 -12.81
CA TYR A 44 -8.01 -8.14 -14.26
C TYR A 44 -9.16 -7.47 -15.03
N ASN A 45 -10.38 -7.54 -14.51
CA ASN A 45 -11.55 -6.92 -15.14
C ASN A 45 -11.51 -5.38 -15.08
N SER A 46 -10.90 -4.81 -14.03
CA SER A 46 -10.80 -3.36 -13.86
C SER A 46 -9.81 -2.71 -14.85
N GLN A 47 -8.85 -3.49 -15.37
CA GLN A 47 -7.87 -3.04 -16.37
C GLN A 47 -8.40 -3.13 -17.81
N GLN A 48 -9.58 -3.71 -18.02
CA GLN A 48 -10.16 -3.89 -19.34
C GLN A 48 -11.34 -2.94 -19.58
N THR A 49 -11.62 -2.71 -20.85
CA THR A 49 -12.89 -2.15 -21.31
C THR A 49 -13.57 -3.18 -22.22
N GLY A 50 -14.90 -3.19 -22.23
CA GLY A 50 -15.65 -4.04 -23.17
C GLY A 50 -15.64 -3.52 -24.61
N ARG A 51 -14.85 -2.47 -24.90
CA ARG A 51 -14.82 -1.83 -26.22
C ARG A 51 -13.73 -2.50 -27.08
N PRO A 52 -14.06 -2.92 -28.31
CA PRO A 52 -13.03 -3.42 -29.23
C PRO A 52 -12.04 -2.30 -29.57
N THR A 53 -10.78 -2.67 -29.75
CA THR A 53 -9.76 -1.76 -30.27
C THR A 53 -10.02 -1.47 -31.76
N GLY A 54 -9.95 -0.19 -32.14
CA GLY A 54 -10.05 0.19 -33.55
C GLY A 54 -8.86 -0.33 -34.36
N HIS A 55 -9.11 -0.79 -35.58
CA HIS A 55 -8.08 -1.33 -36.48
C HIS A 55 -6.99 -0.27 -36.79
N ASP A 56 -7.37 1.00 -36.83
CA ASP A 56 -6.49 2.12 -37.14
C ASP A 56 -5.97 2.84 -35.88
N ARG A 57 -5.99 2.18 -34.70
CA ARG A 57 -5.50 2.80 -33.47
C ARG A 57 -4.01 3.13 -33.62
N PRO A 58 -3.60 4.41 -33.50
CA PRO A 58 -2.20 4.76 -33.61
C PRO A 58 -1.39 4.19 -32.44
N ASN A 59 -0.13 3.85 -32.70
CA ASN A 59 0.78 3.28 -31.71
C ASN A 59 1.93 4.26 -31.39
N ASN A 60 2.55 4.09 -30.22
CA ASN A 60 3.69 4.88 -29.77
C ASN A 60 4.99 4.07 -29.66
N LEU A 61 5.11 2.96 -30.42
CA LEU A 61 6.22 2.00 -30.25
C LEU A 61 7.56 2.56 -30.69
N TRP A 62 7.55 3.42 -31.70
CA TRP A 62 8.76 3.97 -32.33
C TRP A 62 8.92 5.47 -32.10
N HIS A 63 7.79 6.18 -32.03
CA HIS A 63 7.76 7.64 -31.84
C HIS A 63 6.65 8.01 -30.86
N PRO A 64 6.83 9.04 -30.01
CA PRO A 64 5.75 9.59 -29.20
C PRO A 64 4.59 10.03 -30.08
N LEU A 65 3.36 9.73 -29.67
CA LEU A 65 2.17 10.05 -30.45
C LEU A 65 1.90 11.57 -30.52
N ASP A 66 2.36 12.29 -29.49
CA ASP A 66 2.07 13.70 -29.26
C ASP A 66 2.96 14.62 -30.11
N GLY A 67 4.13 14.16 -30.58
CA GLY A 67 5.03 14.88 -31.50
C GLY A 67 5.38 16.34 -31.13
N PRO A 68 6.10 17.09 -32.00
CA PRO A 68 6.44 18.50 -31.77
C PRO A 68 5.29 19.51 -32.02
N GLY A 69 4.06 19.03 -32.17
CA GLY A 69 2.88 19.86 -32.45
C GLY A 69 1.58 19.05 -32.55
N GLY A 70 1.58 17.82 -32.06
CA GLY A 70 0.41 16.96 -32.02
C GLY A 70 -0.42 17.18 -30.76
N HIS A 71 -1.43 16.33 -30.61
CA HIS A 71 -2.34 16.40 -29.48
C HIS A 71 -1.67 15.85 -28.22
N ASP A 72 -1.70 16.61 -27.12
CA ASP A 72 -1.33 16.11 -25.79
C ASP A 72 -2.42 15.13 -25.31
N TYR A 73 -2.09 13.84 -25.26
CA TYR A 73 -3.03 12.81 -24.82
C TYR A 73 -3.25 12.83 -23.30
N GLY A 74 -2.41 13.54 -22.55
CA GLY A 74 -2.52 13.76 -21.11
C GLY A 74 -2.68 12.47 -20.29
N ALA A 75 -3.02 12.63 -19.00
CA ALA A 75 -3.34 11.49 -18.13
C ALA A 75 -4.80 11.00 -18.27
N ARG A 76 -5.57 11.58 -19.20
CA ARG A 76 -7.01 11.33 -19.33
C ARG A 76 -7.30 10.36 -20.47
N GLY A 77 -7.53 9.10 -20.11
CA GLY A 77 -7.87 8.04 -21.06
C GLY A 77 -9.32 7.54 -20.95
N GLU A 78 -9.58 6.37 -21.53
CA GLU A 78 -10.89 5.68 -21.50
C GLU A 78 -11.43 5.38 -20.09
N PHE A 79 -10.54 5.37 -19.08
CA PHE A 79 -10.89 5.18 -17.68
C PHE A 79 -11.26 6.48 -16.95
N THR A 80 -11.17 7.65 -17.59
CA THR A 80 -11.42 8.95 -16.95
C THR A 80 -12.79 9.05 -16.28
N GLY A 81 -13.83 8.45 -16.88
CA GLY A 81 -15.19 8.46 -16.30
C GLY A 81 -15.33 7.61 -15.04
N ARG A 82 -14.35 6.76 -14.73
CA ARG A 82 -14.32 5.90 -13.54
C ARG A 82 -13.15 6.24 -12.60
N SER A 83 -12.26 7.16 -12.97
CA SER A 83 -11.14 7.56 -12.14
C SER A 83 -11.54 8.70 -11.20
N HIS A 84 -10.84 8.77 -10.06
CA HIS A 84 -11.04 9.84 -9.08
C HIS A 84 -9.95 10.91 -9.24
N SER A 85 -10.35 12.18 -9.20
CA SER A 85 -9.42 13.32 -9.28
C SER A 85 -8.54 13.49 -8.04
N HIS A 86 -8.93 12.89 -6.92
CA HIS A 86 -8.25 12.99 -5.63
C HIS A 86 -8.29 11.64 -4.92
N SER A 87 -7.28 11.38 -4.09
CA SER A 87 -7.20 10.21 -3.23
C SER A 87 -6.65 10.64 -1.86
N PRO A 88 -7.50 10.68 -0.81
CA PRO A 88 -7.06 11.00 0.54
C PRO A 88 -5.95 10.05 1.01
N GLN A 89 -6.05 8.76 0.66
CA GLN A 89 -4.99 7.78 0.92
C GLN A 89 -3.67 8.20 0.25
N ALA A 90 -3.68 8.52 -1.05
CA ALA A 90 -2.47 8.93 -1.76
C ALA A 90 -1.90 10.26 -1.22
N TRP A 91 -2.76 11.18 -0.77
CA TRP A 91 -2.33 12.41 -0.11
C TRP A 91 -1.66 12.10 1.24
N LEU A 92 -2.29 11.29 2.09
CA LEU A 92 -1.74 10.89 3.39
C LEU A 92 -0.41 10.14 3.26
N SER A 93 -0.30 9.21 2.30
CA SER A 93 0.94 8.47 2.04
C SER A 93 2.10 9.39 1.63
N ARG A 94 1.82 10.43 0.84
CA ARG A 94 2.82 11.45 0.48
C ARG A 94 3.17 12.36 1.66
N HIS A 95 2.19 12.68 2.50
CA HIS A 95 2.35 13.55 3.67
C HIS A 95 2.46 12.75 4.98
N ARG A 96 3.18 11.61 4.94
CA ARG A 96 3.25 10.65 6.07
C ARG A 96 3.66 11.27 7.40
N LEU A 97 4.53 12.29 7.38
CA LEU A 97 4.95 13.00 8.59
C LEU A 97 3.83 13.87 9.17
N LEU A 98 3.08 14.59 8.32
CA LEU A 98 1.90 15.35 8.74
C LEU A 98 0.80 14.42 9.22
N ALA A 99 0.60 13.28 8.55
CA ALA A 99 -0.33 12.25 8.98
C ALA A 99 0.05 11.68 10.36
N ALA A 100 1.32 11.34 10.56
CA ALA A 100 1.83 10.84 11.84
C ALA A 100 1.72 11.89 12.97
N ALA A 101 2.08 13.14 12.67
CA ALA A 101 1.95 14.25 13.62
C ALA A 101 0.48 14.50 14.00
N GLY A 102 -0.42 14.48 13.01
CA GLY A 102 -1.85 14.62 13.23
C GLY A 102 -2.40 13.51 14.13
N LEU A 103 -2.05 12.24 13.83
CA LEU A 103 -2.41 11.07 14.66
C LEU A 103 -1.84 11.16 16.08
N GLY A 104 -0.57 11.58 16.22
CA GLY A 104 0.07 11.77 17.51
C GLY A 104 -0.61 12.85 18.35
N ALA A 105 -0.94 13.98 17.73
CA ALA A 105 -1.67 15.07 18.39
C ALA A 105 -3.09 14.63 18.82
N THR A 106 -3.80 13.86 17.99
CA THR A 106 -5.12 13.33 18.36
C THR A 106 -5.03 12.37 19.54
N ALA A 107 -4.06 11.46 19.53
CA ALA A 107 -3.86 10.52 20.64
C ALA A 107 -3.52 11.25 21.95
N ALA A 108 -2.64 12.26 21.90
CA ALA A 108 -2.28 13.07 23.07
C ALA A 108 -3.48 13.87 23.60
N GLY A 109 -4.28 14.48 22.71
CA GLY A 109 -5.49 15.20 23.08
C GLY A 109 -6.54 14.30 23.73
N LEU A 110 -6.76 13.09 23.20
CA LEU A 110 -7.66 12.11 23.81
C LEU A 110 -7.17 11.65 25.19
N ALA A 111 -5.86 11.42 25.34
CA ALA A 111 -5.27 11.05 26.62
C ALA A 111 -5.43 12.17 27.68
N ALA A 112 -5.31 13.43 27.27
CA ALA A 112 -5.52 14.58 28.15
C ALA A 112 -7.00 14.86 28.49
N TRP A 113 -7.94 14.42 27.63
CA TRP A 113 -9.38 14.61 27.82
C TRP A 113 -10.00 13.56 28.75
N LEU A 114 -9.38 12.39 28.89
CA LEU A 114 -9.83 11.36 29.81
C LEU A 114 -9.69 11.88 31.26
N PRO A 115 -10.78 11.96 32.04
CA PRO A 115 -10.71 12.35 33.44
C PRO A 115 -9.87 11.32 34.21
N GLN A 116 -8.95 11.83 35.03
CA GLN A 116 -8.13 11.03 35.95
C GLN A 116 -8.98 10.49 37.10
#